data_AF-U7UE69-F1
#
_entry.id   AF-U7UE69-F1
#
_cell.length_a   1.000
_cell.length_b   1.000
_cell.length_c   1.000
_cell.angle_alpha   90.00
_cell.angle_beta   90.00
_cell.angle_gamma   90.00
#
_symmetry.space_group_name_H-M   'P 1'
#
loop_
_entity.id
_entity.type
_entity.pdbx_description
1 polymer ?
#
loop_
_entity_poly.entity_id
_entity_poly.type
_entity_poly.pdbx_seq_one_letter_code
_entity_poly.pdbx_strand_id
1 'polypeptide(L)'
;MKTVRLSNIVAPHFWGLHRDIKSHGHTYYWLEGGRGSTKSSAMSLEIPQLLIKNPGCHAVVLRKVGNTIKNSVYPQMQWGIDALGLTSKFRFKTSPHEITYKKTGQKILFFGVDDPQKIKSIKLPF
;
A
#
# COMPACT_ATOMS: atom_id res chain seq x y z
N MET A 1 -6.95 5.13 21.39
CA MET A 1 -6.18 4.93 20.14
C MET A 1 -5.02 4.00 20.47
N LYS A 2 -4.86 2.86 19.79
CA LYS A 2 -3.79 1.89 20.10
C LYS A 2 -2.47 2.40 19.53
N THR A 3 -1.47 2.59 20.38
CA THR A 3 -0.11 2.92 19.94
C THR A 3 0.56 1.65 19.43
N VAL A 4 0.99 1.66 18.17
CA VAL A 4 1.69 0.53 17.53
C VAL A 4 3.16 0.90 17.35
N ARG A 5 4.07 0.07 17.88
CA ARG A 5 5.51 0.21 17.62
C ARG A 5 5.85 -0.49 16.31
N LEU A 6 6.36 0.26 15.32
CA LEU A 6 6.73 -0.29 14.02
C LEU A 6 7.76 -1.41 14.11
N SER A 7 8.71 -1.31 15.05
CA SER A 7 9.72 -2.35 15.31
C SER A 7 9.12 -3.73 15.66
N ASN A 8 7.86 -3.78 16.12
CA ASN A 8 7.18 -5.02 16.47
C ASN A 8 6.50 -5.69 15.27
N ILE A 9 6.30 -4.96 14.17
CA ILE A 9 5.53 -5.43 13.00
C ILE A 9 6.33 -5.36 11.69
N VAL A 10 7.42 -4.60 11.66
CA VAL A 10 8.39 -4.55 10.56
C VAL A 10 9.59 -5.41 10.93
N ALA A 11 9.90 -6.39 10.08
CA ALA A 11 11.05 -7.27 10.27
C ALA A 11 12.37 -6.46 10.31
N PRO A 12 13.35 -6.82 11.16
CA PRO A 12 14.56 -6.02 11.38
C PRO A 12 15.35 -5.64 10.13
N HIS A 13 15.43 -6.54 9.14
CA HIS A 13 16.15 -6.27 7.90
C HIS A 13 15.51 -5.17 7.03
N PHE A 14 14.25 -4.82 7.28
CA PHE A 14 13.58 -3.70 6.61
C PHE A 14 13.68 -2.37 7.36
N TRP A 15 14.31 -2.30 8.55
CA TRP A 15 14.44 -1.03 9.27
C TRP A 15 15.29 -0.01 8.52
N GLY A 16 16.35 -0.46 7.84
CA GLY A 16 17.15 0.39 6.95
C GLY A 16 16.31 0.95 5.82
N LEU A 17 15.55 0.09 5.13
CA LEU A 17 14.64 0.47 4.06
C LEU A 17 13.57 1.47 4.53
N HIS A 18 12.96 1.24 5.70
CA HIS A 18 11.98 2.17 6.27
C HIS A 18 12.57 3.58 6.43
N ARG A 19 13.77 3.68 7.01
CA ARG A 19 14.46 4.97 7.20
C ARG A 19 14.74 5.65 5.86
N ASP A 20 15.25 4.88 4.89
CA ASP A 20 15.57 5.40 3.55
C ASP A 20 14.32 5.91 2.82
N ILE A 21 13.21 5.17 2.88
CA ILE A 21 11.91 5.60 2.34
C ILE A 21 11.44 6.89 3.03
N LYS A 22 11.55 6.98 4.36
CA LYS A 22 11.11 8.17 5.12
C LYS A 22 11.92 9.42 4.78
N SER A 23 13.22 9.27 4.53
CA SER A 23 14.14 10.34 4.10
C SER A 23 14.09 10.60 2.61
N HIS A 24 13.30 9.82 1.85
CA HIS A 24 13.26 9.88 0.39
C HIS A 24 14.66 9.70 -0.23
N GLY A 25 15.41 8.69 0.24
CA GLY A 25 16.76 8.39 -0.24
C GLY A 25 16.77 7.93 -1.71
N HIS A 26 15.72 7.21 -2.13
CA HIS A 26 15.55 6.74 -3.50
C HIS A 26 14.12 6.92 -4.02
N THR A 27 14.02 7.03 -5.35
CA THR A 27 12.74 7.02 -6.09
C THR A 27 12.25 5.60 -6.38
N TYR A 28 13.18 4.67 -6.65
CA TYR A 28 12.87 3.30 -7.05
C TYR A 28 13.47 2.30 -6.07
N TYR A 29 12.66 1.34 -5.65
CA TYR A 29 13.07 0.25 -4.76
C TYR A 29 12.73 -1.08 -5.42
N TRP A 30 13.73 -1.92 -5.59
CA TRP A 30 13.57 -3.26 -6.11
C TRP A 30 13.86 -4.25 -4.99
N LEU A 31 12.82 -4.90 -4.46
CA LEU A 31 12.92 -5.83 -3.34
C LEU A 31 12.94 -7.27 -3.85
N GLU A 32 14.14 -7.85 -3.98
CA GLU A 32 14.30 -9.26 -4.32
C GLU A 32 14.19 -10.17 -3.10
N GLY A 33 13.79 -11.42 -3.32
CA GLY A 33 13.88 -12.45 -2.30
C GLY A 33 12.81 -13.52 -2.42
N GLY A 34 12.98 -14.60 -1.66
CA GLY A 34 12.07 -15.75 -1.67
C GLY A 34 10.79 -15.59 -0.87
N ARG A 35 10.11 -16.73 -0.67
CA ARG A 35 8.95 -16.87 0.21
C ARG A 35 9.34 -16.56 1.66
N GLY A 36 8.46 -15.92 2.41
CA GLY A 36 8.69 -15.65 3.83
C GLY A 36 9.66 -14.51 4.13
N SER A 37 10.24 -13.86 3.11
CA SER A 37 11.15 -12.72 3.33
C SER A 37 10.45 -11.40 3.69
N THR A 38 9.14 -11.46 3.97
CA THR A 38 8.27 -10.38 4.47
C THR A 38 8.21 -9.07 3.66
N LYS A 39 8.61 -9.09 2.38
CA LYS A 39 8.57 -7.91 1.47
C LYS A 39 7.17 -7.29 1.36
N SER A 40 6.17 -8.13 1.06
CA SER A 40 4.79 -7.67 0.90
C SER A 40 4.23 -7.09 2.20
N SER A 41 4.59 -7.69 3.34
CA SER A 41 4.25 -7.18 4.67
C SER A 41 4.84 -5.79 4.89
N ALA A 42 6.15 -5.62 4.67
CA ALA A 42 6.81 -4.32 4.81
C ALA A 42 6.15 -3.24 3.94
N MET A 43 5.93 -3.51 2.65
CA MET A 43 5.32 -2.50 1.75
C MET A 43 3.87 -2.18 2.10
N SER A 44 3.08 -3.16 2.57
CA SER A 44 1.72 -2.89 3.07
C SER A 44 1.68 -2.04 4.34
N LEU A 45 2.78 -1.94 5.08
CA LEU A 45 2.93 -1.03 6.22
C LEU A 45 3.44 0.35 5.79
N GLU A 46 4.32 0.44 4.78
CA GLU A 46 4.85 1.71 4.30
C GLU A 46 3.82 2.55 3.53
N ILE A 47 3.07 1.91 2.62
CA ILE A 47 2.17 2.63 1.70
C ILE A 47 1.13 3.50 2.46
N PRO A 48 0.41 3.00 3.48
CA PRO A 48 -0.52 3.84 4.24
C PRO A 48 0.15 5.03 4.94
N GLN A 49 1.38 4.84 5.43
CA GLN A 49 2.13 5.92 6.10
C GLN A 49 2.58 6.99 5.10
N LEU A 50 3.06 6.59 3.93
CA LEU A 50 3.42 7.50 2.85
C LEU A 50 2.21 8.27 2.34
N LEU A 51 1.07 7.60 2.16
CA LEU A 51 -0.18 8.23 1.74
C LEU A 51 -0.61 9.31 2.75
N ILE A 52 -0.59 9.01 4.05
CA ILE A 52 -0.97 9.96 5.10
C ILE A 52 0.00 11.15 5.18
N LYS A 53 1.30 10.93 4.95
CA LYS A 53 2.32 11.99 4.97
C LYS A 53 2.18 12.95 3.79
N ASN A 54 1.65 12.49 2.65
CA ASN A 54 1.61 13.23 1.40
C ASN A 54 0.15 13.43 0.93
N PRO A 55 -0.59 14.42 1.45
CA PRO A 55 -2.04 14.53 1.24
C PRO A 55 -2.48 14.74 -0.22
N GLY A 56 -1.58 15.23 -1.08
CA GLY A 56 -1.83 15.49 -2.50
C GLY A 56 -1.50 14.33 -3.43
N CYS A 57 -1.41 13.08 -2.94
CA CYS A 57 -1.14 11.93 -3.81
C CYS A 57 -2.09 10.76 -3.58
N HIS A 58 -2.23 9.95 -4.62
CA HIS A 58 -2.84 8.64 -4.57
C HIS A 58 -1.75 7.57 -4.68
N ALA A 59 -2.07 6.35 -4.23
CA ALA A 59 -1.23 5.19 -4.42
C ALA A 59 -1.87 4.23 -5.44
N VAL A 60 -1.03 3.58 -6.24
CA VAL A 60 -1.46 2.56 -7.20
C VAL A 60 -0.70 1.26 -6.91
N VAL A 61 -1.44 0.17 -6.84
CA VAL A 61 -0.90 -1.19 -6.68
C VAL A 61 -1.22 -1.97 -7.95
N LEU A 62 -0.17 -2.41 -8.65
CA LEU A 62 -0.30 -3.12 -9.93
C LEU A 62 -0.04 -4.61 -9.76
N ARG A 63 -0.77 -5.41 -10.54
CA ARG A 63 -0.58 -6.87 -10.66
C ARG A 63 -0.60 -7.27 -12.12
N LYS A 64 0.12 -8.35 -12.46
CA LYS A 64 0.12 -8.91 -13.83
C LYS A 64 -1.31 -9.22 -14.32
N VAL A 65 -2.13 -9.82 -13.46
CA VAL A 65 -3.50 -10.23 -13.78
C VAL A 65 -4.47 -9.67 -12.74
N GLY A 66 -5.46 -8.89 -13.21
CA GLY A 66 -6.42 -8.19 -12.36
C GLY A 66 -7.23 -9.10 -11.44
N ASN A 67 -7.67 -10.27 -11.94
CA ASN A 67 -8.45 -11.23 -11.16
C ASN A 67 -7.72 -11.75 -9.91
N THR A 68 -6.38 -11.66 -9.87
CA THR A 68 -5.61 -12.11 -8.70
C THR A 68 -5.63 -11.12 -7.54
N ILE A 69 -6.05 -9.87 -7.77
CA ILE A 69 -6.00 -8.78 -6.78
C ILE A 69 -6.81 -9.12 -5.53
N LYS A 70 -8.03 -9.63 -5.72
CA LYS A 70 -8.98 -9.98 -4.65
C LYS A 70 -8.37 -10.89 -3.59
N ASN A 71 -7.52 -11.83 -4.02
CA ASN A 71 -6.95 -12.87 -3.16
C ASN A 71 -5.46 -12.64 -2.87
N SER A 72 -4.87 -11.51 -3.27
CA SER A 72 -3.45 -11.22 -3.08
C SER A 72 -3.20 -9.85 -2.45
N VAL A 73 -2.95 -8.83 -3.26
CA VAL A 73 -2.48 -7.51 -2.81
C VAL A 73 -3.56 -6.69 -2.10
N TYR A 74 -4.84 -6.91 -2.42
CA TYR A 74 -5.93 -6.22 -1.73
C TYR A 74 -6.02 -6.62 -0.25
N PRO A 75 -6.17 -7.92 0.11
CA PRO A 75 -6.19 -8.33 1.51
C PRO A 75 -4.85 -8.06 2.22
N GLN A 76 -3.71 -8.12 1.51
CA GLN A 76 -2.41 -7.73 2.07
C GLN A 76 -2.39 -6.26 2.52
N MET A 77 -2.97 -5.35 1.73
CA MET A 77 -3.08 -3.93 2.10
C MET A 77 -4.05 -3.72 3.26
N GLN A 78 -5.16 -4.46 3.30
CA GLN A 78 -6.10 -4.43 4.43
C GLN A 78 -5.40 -4.84 5.73
N TRP A 79 -4.62 -5.93 5.69
CA TRP A 79 -3.80 -6.36 6.82
C TRP A 79 -2.82 -5.29 7.28
N GLY A 80 -2.11 -4.62 6.36
CA GLY A 80 -1.14 -3.59 6.72
C GLY A 80 -1.79 -2.39 7.42
N ILE A 81 -2.94 -1.94 6.93
CA ILE A 81 -3.73 -0.87 7.54
C ILE A 81 -4.24 -1.27 8.93
N ASP A 82 -4.67 -2.51 9.09
CA ASP A 82 -5.14 -3.06 10.36
C ASP A 82 -4.01 -3.21 11.39
N ALA A 83 -2.86 -3.73 10.97
CA ALA A 83 -1.66 -3.87 11.79
C ALA A 83 -1.17 -2.50 12.32
N LEU A 84 -1.37 -1.42 11.57
CA LEU A 84 -1.09 -0.04 12.00
C LEU A 84 -2.17 0.56 12.93
N GLY A 85 -3.28 -0.15 13.16
CA GLY A 85 -4.41 0.35 13.94
C GLY A 85 -5.18 1.48 13.24
N LEU A 86 -5.14 1.51 11.90
CA LEU A 86 -5.71 2.60 11.09
C LEU A 86 -7.05 2.24 10.43
N THR A 87 -7.57 1.03 10.62
CA THR A 87 -8.78 0.51 9.98
C THR A 87 -9.96 1.49 9.99
N SER A 88 -10.24 2.14 11.12
CA SER A 88 -11.35 3.10 11.24
C SER A 88 -11.19 4.34 10.35
N LYS A 89 -9.96 4.70 9.97
CA LYS A 89 -9.64 5.86 9.13
C LYS A 89 -9.73 5.57 7.63
N PHE A 90 -9.84 4.29 7.24
CA PHE A 90 -9.93 3.88 5.84
C PHE A 90 -11.31 3.32 5.52
N ARG A 91 -11.74 3.48 4.27
CA ARG A 91 -12.92 2.85 3.68
C ARG A 91 -12.43 1.81 2.68
N PHE A 92 -12.95 0.59 2.78
CA PHE A 92 -12.59 -0.53 1.93
C PHE A 92 -13.70 -0.81 0.92
N LYS A 93 -13.37 -0.89 -0.37
CA LYS A 93 -14.31 -1.17 -1.47
C LYS A 93 -13.74 -2.31 -2.31
N THR A 94 -14.56 -3.32 -2.59
CA THR A 94 -14.13 -4.54 -3.30
C THR A 94 -14.50 -4.57 -4.78
N SER A 95 -15.38 -3.70 -5.25
CA SER A 95 -15.77 -3.62 -6.66
C SER A 95 -16.02 -2.17 -7.11
N PRO A 96 -15.10 -1.56 -7.87
CA PRO A 96 -13.71 -1.98 -8.06
C PRO A 96 -12.92 -1.96 -6.74
N HIS A 97 -11.81 -2.72 -6.69
CA HIS A 97 -10.91 -2.73 -5.53
C HIS A 97 -10.29 -1.34 -5.31
N GLU A 98 -10.62 -0.74 -4.17
CA GLU A 98 -10.17 0.59 -3.78
C GLU A 98 -10.14 0.69 -2.25
N ILE A 99 -9.15 1.41 -1.72
CA ILE A 99 -9.09 1.77 -0.31
C ILE A 99 -8.94 3.29 -0.18
N THR A 100 -9.88 3.94 0.50
CA THR A 100 -9.91 5.41 0.62
C THR A 100 -9.52 5.86 2.02
N TYR A 101 -8.56 6.79 2.15
CA TYR A 101 -8.30 7.47 3.41
C TYR A 101 -9.37 8.55 3.63
N LYS A 102 -10.19 8.38 4.68
CA LYS A 102 -11.43 9.17 4.87
C LYS A 102 -11.17 10.66 5.07
N LYS A 103 -10.04 11.04 5.67
CA LYS A 103 -9.75 12.44 6.04
C LYS A 103 -9.53 13.34 4.82
N THR A 104 -8.84 12.83 3.80
CA THR A 104 -8.40 13.62 2.64
C THR A 104 -9.07 13.16 1.34
N GLY A 105 -9.68 11.97 1.32
CA GLY A 105 -10.22 11.38 0.09
C GLY A 105 -9.18 10.69 -0.78
N GLN A 106 -7.91 10.67 -0.37
CA GLN A 106 -6.85 9.94 -1.06
C GLN A 106 -7.17 8.45 -1.19
N LYS A 107 -6.67 7.83 -2.26
CA LYS A 107 -7.03 6.46 -2.65
C LYS A 107 -5.79 5.61 -2.84
N ILE A 108 -5.89 4.35 -2.43
CA ILE A 108 -5.05 3.24 -2.88
C ILE A 108 -5.88 2.45 -3.88
N LEU A 109 -5.44 2.45 -5.13
CA LEU A 109 -6.14 1.83 -6.26
C LEU A 109 -5.42 0.56 -6.69
N PHE A 110 -6.17 -0.40 -7.21
CA PHE A 110 -5.63 -1.70 -7.57
C PHE A 110 -5.99 -2.03 -9.03
N PHE A 111 -4.98 -2.31 -9.85
CA PHE A 111 -5.19 -2.62 -11.27
C PHE A 111 -4.40 -3.84 -11.71
N GLY A 112 -5.02 -4.59 -12.62
CA GLY A 112 -4.33 -5.56 -13.47
C GLY A 112 -3.70 -4.85 -14.67
N VAL A 113 -2.49 -5.25 -15.05
CA VAL A 113 -1.82 -4.76 -16.27
C VAL A 113 -2.12 -5.61 -17.51
N ASP A 114 -2.93 -6.66 -17.34
CA ASP A 114 -3.48 -7.50 -18.42
C ASP A 114 -4.45 -6.74 -19.34
N ASP A 115 -4.96 -5.60 -18.88
CA ASP A 115 -5.73 -4.64 -19.68
C ASP A 115 -5.11 -3.23 -19.55
N PRO A 116 -4.13 -2.87 -20.42
CA PRO A 116 -3.41 -1.60 -20.34
C PRO A 116 -4.29 -0.35 -20.51
N GLN A 117 -5.44 -0.47 -21.19
CA GLN A 117 -6.33 0.66 -21.43
C GLN A 117 -6.96 1.18 -20.14
N LYS A 118 -7.24 0.28 -19.19
CA LYS A 118 -7.77 0.65 -17.87
C LYS A 118 -6.84 1.53 -17.05
N ILE A 119 -5.53 1.42 -17.26
CA ILE A 119 -4.54 2.23 -16.52
C ILE A 119 -4.37 3.60 -17.15
N LYS A 120 -4.27 3.65 -18.49
CA LYS A 120 -4.06 4.91 -19.23
C LYS A 120 -5.23 5.90 -19.10
N SER A 121 -6.44 5.41 -18.83
CA SER A 121 -7.67 6.21 -18.79
C SER A 121 -8.10 6.65 -17.38
N ILE A 122 -7.28 6.38 -16.35
CA ILE A 122 -7.62 6.74 -14.96
C ILE A 122 -7.67 8.26 -14.80
N LYS A 123 -8.81 8.75 -14.31
CA LYS A 123 -8.95 10.11 -13.79
C LYS A 123 -9.08 10.05 -12.28
N LEU A 124 -8.15 10.69 -11.58
CA LEU A 124 -8.16 10.79 -10.13
C LEU A 124 -8.77 12.14 -9.72
N PRO A 125 -9.57 12.16 -8.64
CA PRO A 125 -9.97 13.43 -8.06
C PRO A 125 -8.73 14.05 -7.41
N PHE A 126 -8.36 15.26 -7.84
CA PHE A 126 -7.22 16.09 -7.41
C PHE A 126 -5.81 15.52 -7.64
#